data_AF-A0A0W1GEM7-F1
#
_entry.id   AF-A0A0W1GEM7-F1
#
_cell.length_a   1.000
_cell.length_b   1.000
_cell.length_c   1.000
_cell.angle_alpha   90.00
_cell.angle_beta   90.00
_cell.angle_gamma   90.00
#
_symmetry.space_group_name_H-M   'P 1'
#
loop_
_entity.id
_entity.type
_entity.pdbx_description
1 polymer ?
#
loop_
_entity_poly.entity_id
_entity_poly.type
_entity_poly.pdbx_seq_one_letter_code
_entity_poly.pdbx_strand_id
1 'polypeptide(L)'
;MLNERLSAAKKIASELHQAEDAIDETMIRIAQLAATLPTARRDINMSAIVGQEAMAKVANALAAAGEVRQLLTDAHIALTATQKQVGLGTRMFGAGVKPPEASLVEAGEDRGMAEIAHFPLAKAS
;
A
#
# COMPACT_ATOMS: atom_id res chain seq x y z
N MET A 1 -12.75 7.54 -33.11
CA MET A 1 -11.99 8.54 -32.33
C MET A 1 -12.27 8.55 -30.82
N LEU A 2 -13.49 8.79 -30.29
CA LEU A 2 -13.71 8.78 -28.82
C LEU A 2 -13.83 7.35 -28.23
N ASN A 3 -14.62 6.49 -28.87
CA ASN A 3 -14.85 5.11 -28.41
C ASN A 3 -13.55 4.29 -28.38
N GLU A 4 -12.66 4.48 -29.34
CA GLU A 4 -11.34 3.84 -29.38
C GLU A 4 -10.46 4.29 -28.21
N ARG A 5 -10.39 5.60 -27.93
CA ARG A 5 -9.66 6.14 -26.76
C ARG A 5 -10.22 5.60 -25.45
N LEU A 6 -11.54 5.51 -25.34
CA LEU A 6 -12.21 4.97 -24.15
C LEU A 6 -11.95 3.47 -23.98
N SER A 7 -11.97 2.70 -25.07
CA SER A 7 -11.63 1.28 -25.07
C SER A 7 -10.17 1.04 -24.66
N ALA A 8 -9.24 1.83 -25.20
CA ALA A 8 -7.83 1.76 -24.84
C ALA A 8 -7.61 2.11 -23.36
N ALA A 9 -8.24 3.17 -22.87
CA ALA A 9 -8.14 3.57 -21.46
C ALA A 9 -8.67 2.49 -20.50
N LYS A 10 -9.82 1.87 -20.81
CA LYS A 10 -10.35 0.74 -20.03
C LYS A 10 -9.40 -0.44 -19.99
N LYS A 11 -8.80 -0.78 -21.14
CA LYS A 11 -7.83 -1.89 -21.23
C LYS A 11 -6.61 -1.62 -20.36
N ILE A 12 -6.02 -0.42 -20.47
CA ILE A 12 -4.86 -0.02 -19.67
C ILE A 12 -5.20 -0.06 -18.17
N ALA A 13 -6.35 0.49 -17.76
CA ALA A 13 -6.77 0.46 -16.36
C ALA A 13 -6.94 -0.96 -15.82
N SER A 14 -7.52 -1.86 -16.64
CA SER A 14 -7.66 -3.27 -16.28
C SER A 14 -6.31 -3.97 -16.13
N GLU A 15 -5.38 -3.76 -17.08
CA GLU A 15 -4.05 -4.36 -17.03
C GLU A 15 -3.23 -3.85 -15.85
N LEU A 16 -3.35 -2.56 -15.52
CA LEU A 16 -2.68 -1.97 -14.37
C LEU A 16 -3.17 -2.57 -13.05
N HIS A 17 -4.49 -2.68 -12.88
CA HIS A 17 -5.07 -3.27 -11.68
C HIS A 17 -4.67 -4.73 -11.50
N GLN A 18 -4.65 -5.51 -12.60
CA GLN A 18 -4.17 -6.89 -12.58
C GLN A 18 -2.69 -6.98 -12.19
N ALA A 19 -1.86 -6.02 -12.63
CA ALA A 19 -0.46 -5.97 -12.24
C ALA A 19 -0.27 -5.62 -10.75
N GLU A 20 -1.07 -4.69 -10.22
CA GLU A 20 -1.11 -4.34 -8.80
C GLU A 20 -1.52 -5.53 -7.93
N ASP A 21 -2.57 -6.26 -8.32
CA ASP A 21 -3.01 -7.47 -7.60
C ASP A 21 -1.95 -8.58 -7.63
N ALA A 22 -1.29 -8.75 -8.79
CA ALA A 22 -0.26 -9.78 -8.97
C ALA A 22 1.00 -9.51 -8.11
N ILE A 23 1.41 -8.25 -7.96
CA ILE A 23 2.55 -7.92 -7.09
C ILE A 23 2.19 -8.12 -5.62
N ASP A 24 0.97 -7.78 -5.19
CA ASP A 24 0.51 -7.98 -3.83
C ASP A 24 0.48 -9.49 -3.48
N GLU A 25 -0.05 -10.33 -4.37
CA GLU A 25 -0.02 -11.80 -4.22
C GLU A 25 1.42 -12.35 -4.19
N THR A 26 2.33 -11.77 -4.99
CA THR A 26 3.75 -12.14 -4.98
C THR A 26 4.40 -11.82 -3.63
N MET A 27 4.14 -10.63 -3.08
CA MET A 27 4.64 -10.22 -1.77
C MET A 27 4.15 -11.16 -0.65
N ILE A 28 2.87 -11.55 -0.69
CA ILE A 28 2.29 -12.52 0.27
C ILE A 28 3.09 -13.83 0.25
N ARG A 29 3.35 -14.39 -0.94
CA ARG A 29 4.08 -15.66 -1.08
C ARG A 29 5.52 -15.57 -0.62
N ILE A 30 6.21 -14.46 -0.92
CA ILE A 30 7.58 -14.23 -0.46
C ILE A 30 7.60 -14.11 1.08
N ALA A 31 6.66 -13.39 1.68
CA ALA A 31 6.57 -13.24 3.13
C ALA A 31 6.30 -14.59 3.83
N GLN A 32 5.43 -15.44 3.26
CA GLN A 32 5.19 -16.79 3.76
C GLN A 32 6.45 -17.65 3.71
N LEU A 33 7.24 -17.56 2.63
CA LEU A 33 8.52 -18.26 2.54
C LEU A 33 9.53 -17.73 3.58
N ALA A 34 9.61 -16.41 3.75
CA ALA A 34 10.46 -15.78 4.75
C ALA A 34 10.12 -16.25 6.17
N ALA A 35 8.84 -16.48 6.49
CA ALA A 35 8.41 -17.02 7.77
C ALA A 35 8.68 -18.54 7.91
N THR A 36 8.58 -19.28 6.81
CA THR A 36 8.73 -20.75 6.80
C THR A 36 10.18 -21.16 7.08
N LEU A 37 11.17 -20.49 6.47
CA LEU A 37 12.59 -20.83 6.62
C LEU A 37 13.07 -20.90 8.09
N PRO A 38 12.92 -19.84 8.92
CA PRO A 38 13.35 -19.89 10.32
C PRO A 38 12.48 -20.80 11.19
N THR A 39 11.21 -21.01 10.83
CA THR A 39 10.31 -21.95 11.52
C THR A 39 10.79 -23.38 11.33
N ALA A 40 10.95 -23.83 10.08
CA ALA A 40 11.44 -25.16 9.76
C ALA A 40 12.80 -25.46 10.41
N ARG A 41 13.70 -24.45 10.44
CA ARG A 41 14.99 -24.55 11.13
C ARG A 41 14.84 -24.78 12.64
N ARG A 42 13.91 -24.08 13.29
CA ARG A 42 13.64 -24.24 14.73
C ARG A 42 13.03 -25.59 15.04
N ASP A 43 12.11 -26.06 14.21
CA ASP A 43 11.41 -27.34 14.41
C ASP A 43 12.37 -28.55 14.50
N ILE A 44 13.52 -28.44 13.85
CA ILE A 44 14.57 -29.47 13.85
C ILE A 44 15.83 -29.08 14.66
N ASN A 45 15.72 -28.07 15.54
CA ASN A 45 16.80 -27.59 16.42
C ASN A 45 18.11 -27.24 15.70
N MET A 46 18.04 -26.72 14.47
CA MET A 46 19.23 -26.35 13.70
C MET A 46 19.76 -24.96 14.08
N SER A 47 21.09 -24.79 13.94
CA SER A 47 21.78 -23.51 14.15
C SER A 47 21.24 -22.40 13.24
N ALA A 48 21.12 -21.17 13.77
CA ALA A 48 20.64 -19.99 13.06
C ALA A 48 21.47 -19.57 11.84
N ILE A 49 22.73 -20.01 11.78
CA ILE A 49 23.61 -19.75 10.63
C ILE A 49 23.17 -20.58 9.41
N VAL A 50 22.51 -21.71 9.62
CA VAL A 50 22.09 -22.56 8.51
C VAL A 50 20.96 -21.88 7.72
N GLY A 51 21.20 -21.69 6.42
CA GLY A 51 20.25 -21.04 5.52
C GLY A 51 20.25 -19.51 5.60
N GLN A 52 21.17 -18.88 6.35
CA GLN A 52 21.23 -17.43 6.50
C GLN A 52 21.36 -16.68 5.16
N GLU A 53 22.17 -17.19 4.23
CA GLU A 53 22.30 -16.61 2.90
C GLU A 53 20.99 -16.70 2.10
N ALA A 54 20.27 -17.82 2.20
CA ALA A 54 18.97 -17.98 1.57
C ALA A 54 17.94 -17.02 2.17
N MET A 55 17.92 -16.88 3.50
CA MET A 55 17.06 -15.93 4.21
C MET A 55 17.33 -14.48 3.77
N ALA A 56 18.61 -14.09 3.63
CA ALA A 56 18.98 -12.77 3.13
C ALA A 56 18.46 -12.52 1.70
N LYS A 57 18.57 -13.51 0.80
CA LYS A 57 18.04 -13.41 -0.57
C LYS A 57 16.52 -13.27 -0.59
N VAL A 58 15.80 -14.01 0.26
CA VAL A 58 14.33 -13.90 0.37
C VAL A 58 13.92 -12.54 0.91
N ALA A 59 14.61 -12.02 1.93
CA ALA A 59 14.36 -10.67 2.44
C ALA A 59 14.59 -9.58 1.38
N ASN A 60 15.68 -9.69 0.61
CA ASN A 60 15.95 -8.78 -0.50
C ASN A 60 14.90 -8.87 -1.61
N ALA A 61 14.41 -10.07 -1.92
CA ALA A 61 13.34 -10.26 -2.89
C ALA A 61 12.04 -9.57 -2.44
N LEU A 62 11.71 -9.63 -1.13
CA LEU A 62 10.55 -8.93 -0.58
C LEU A 62 10.70 -7.41 -0.67
N ALA A 63 11.89 -6.89 -0.38
CA ALA A 63 12.18 -5.46 -0.51
C ALA A 63 12.03 -4.98 -1.96
N ALA A 64 12.60 -5.71 -2.92
CA ALA A 64 12.49 -5.41 -4.35
C ALA A 64 11.02 -5.46 -4.84
N ALA A 65 10.22 -6.42 -4.35
CA ALA A 65 8.79 -6.45 -4.66
C ALA A 65 8.05 -5.19 -4.14
N GLY A 66 8.45 -4.67 -2.98
CA GLY A 66 7.95 -3.40 -2.46
C GLY A 66 8.28 -2.20 -3.37
N GLU A 67 9.48 -2.16 -3.94
CA GLU A 67 9.87 -1.12 -4.92
C GLU A 67 9.03 -1.21 -6.20
N VAL A 68 8.79 -2.42 -6.72
CA VAL A 68 7.92 -2.64 -7.88
C VAL A 68 6.50 -2.15 -7.62
N ARG A 69 5.94 -2.44 -6.44
CA ARG A 69 4.61 -1.98 -6.03
C ARG A 69 4.51 -0.46 -6.00
N GLN A 70 5.54 0.22 -5.48
CA GLN A 70 5.58 1.69 -5.48
C GLN A 70 5.56 2.23 -6.91
N LEU A 71 6.38 1.68 -7.81
CA LEU A 71 6.42 2.10 -9.22
C LEU A 71 5.07 1.90 -9.93
N LEU A 72 4.36 0.81 -9.65
CA LEU A 72 3.01 0.57 -10.20
C LEU A 72 1.99 1.60 -9.66
N THR A 73 2.06 1.92 -8.37
CA THR A 73 1.20 2.95 -7.75
C THR A 73 1.47 4.33 -8.34
N ASP A 74 2.74 4.68 -8.55
CA ASP A 74 3.12 5.94 -9.18
C ASP A 74 2.64 6.01 -10.64
N ALA A 75 2.72 4.90 -11.37
CA ALA A 75 2.15 4.78 -12.72
C ALA A 75 0.63 4.96 -12.72
N HIS A 76 -0.09 4.42 -11.74
CA HIS A 76 -1.53 4.63 -11.56
C HIS A 76 -1.89 6.11 -11.39
N ILE A 77 -1.16 6.81 -10.52
CA ILE A 77 -1.36 8.24 -10.27
C ILE A 77 -1.07 9.03 -11.55
N ALA A 78 0.03 8.73 -12.25
CA ALA A 78 0.39 9.40 -13.50
C ALA A 78 -0.65 9.19 -14.59
N LEU A 79 -1.16 7.97 -14.75
CA LEU A 79 -2.20 7.65 -15.74
C LEU A 79 -3.53 8.36 -15.44
N THR A 80 -3.86 8.57 -14.17
CA THR A 80 -5.02 9.38 -13.75
C THR A 80 -4.90 10.83 -14.23
N ALA A 81 -3.69 11.40 -14.20
CA ALA A 81 -3.43 12.72 -14.77
C ALA A 81 -3.55 12.72 -16.31
N THR A 82 -3.02 11.69 -16.98
CA THR A 82 -3.08 11.54 -18.44
C THR A 82 -4.51 11.43 -18.97
N GLN A 83 -5.43 10.78 -18.24
CA GLN A 83 -6.86 10.70 -18.62
C GLN A 83 -7.49 12.09 -18.86
N LYS A 84 -7.10 13.09 -18.06
CA LYS A 84 -7.56 14.48 -18.23
C LYS A 84 -7.00 15.09 -19.52
N GLN A 85 -5.73 14.82 -19.83
CA GLN A 85 -5.04 15.34 -21.03
C GLN A 85 -5.62 14.78 -22.34
N VAL A 86 -6.11 13.54 -22.35
CA VAL A 86 -6.67 12.90 -23.55
C VAL A 86 -8.18 13.12 -23.75
N GLY A 87 -8.77 14.06 -22.99
CA GLY A 87 -10.19 14.42 -23.11
C GLY A 87 -11.16 13.39 -22.54
N LEU A 88 -10.70 12.53 -21.62
CA LEU A 88 -11.54 11.54 -20.92
C LEU A 88 -11.93 12.00 -19.50
N GLY A 89 -11.41 13.14 -19.02
CA GLY A 89 -11.53 13.59 -17.63
C GLY A 89 -12.96 13.84 -17.09
N THR A 90 -13.99 13.92 -17.95
CA THR A 90 -15.39 14.08 -17.52
C THR A 90 -16.09 12.75 -17.22
N ARG A 91 -15.51 11.60 -17.61
CA ARG A 91 -16.05 10.27 -17.34
C ARG A 91 -15.13 9.60 -16.32
N MET A 92 -15.46 9.72 -15.04
CA MET A 92 -14.73 9.10 -13.93
C MET A 92 -14.59 7.59 -14.17
N PHE A 93 -13.43 7.16 -14.64
CA PHE A 93 -12.99 5.76 -14.58
C PHE A 93 -12.40 5.55 -13.19
N GLY A 94 -13.26 5.20 -12.24
CA GLY A 94 -12.86 5.04 -10.84
C GLY A 94 -14.05 5.21 -9.89
N ALA A 95 -15.04 4.34 -9.99
CA ALA A 95 -16.00 4.16 -8.90
C ALA A 95 -15.32 3.32 -7.81
N GLY A 96 -14.65 4.00 -6.87
CA GLY A 96 -13.92 3.37 -5.79
C GLY A 96 -13.26 4.40 -4.88
N VAL A 97 -14.09 5.18 -4.18
CA VAL A 97 -13.80 5.94 -2.95
C VAL A 97 -12.41 6.60 -2.86
N LYS A 98 -12.31 7.87 -3.28
CA LYS A 98 -11.30 8.75 -2.70
C LYS A 98 -11.72 9.02 -1.24
N PRO A 99 -10.89 8.76 -0.22
CA PRO A 99 -11.16 9.24 1.13
C PRO A 99 -11.36 10.76 1.05
N PRO A 100 -12.41 11.32 1.68
CA PRO A 100 -12.56 12.77 1.68
C PRO A 100 -11.26 13.37 2.20
N GLU A 101 -10.70 14.27 1.39
CA GLU A 101 -9.55 15.08 1.76
C GLU A 101 -9.80 15.58 3.18
N ALA A 102 -8.83 15.31 4.06
CA ALA A 102 -8.83 15.86 5.40
C ALA A 102 -8.81 17.38 5.28
N SER A 103 -10.00 17.99 5.22
CA SER A 103 -10.19 19.40 5.48
C SER A 103 -10.05 19.56 6.99
N LEU A 104 -8.80 19.60 7.45
CA LEU A 104 -8.47 20.24 8.72
C LEU A 104 -8.71 21.74 8.50
N VAL A 105 -9.98 22.12 8.59
CA VAL A 105 -10.37 23.52 8.78
C VAL A 105 -10.20 23.76 10.27
N GLU A 106 -9.11 24.44 10.59
CA GLU A 106 -8.95 25.18 11.84
C GLU A 106 -10.18 26.06 12.06
N ALA A 107 -10.99 25.74 13.08
CA ALA A 107 -11.97 26.64 13.64
C ALA A 107 -11.60 26.85 15.11
N GLY A 108 -10.92 27.97 15.36
CA GLY A 108 -10.66 28.47 16.70
C GLY A 108 -11.95 28.87 17.44
N GLU A 109 -11.96 28.49 18.72
CA GLU A 109 -12.47 29.21 19.89
C GLU A 109 -13.82 29.95 19.83
N ASP A 110 -14.80 29.45 20.61
CA ASP A 110 -15.13 29.97 21.94
C ASP A 110 -16.52 29.48 22.36
N ARG A 111 -16.59 28.74 23.48
CA ARG A 111 -17.55 28.91 24.59
C ARG A 111 -17.56 27.71 25.54
N GLY A 112 -17.25 28.00 26.81
CA GLY A 112 -17.88 27.31 27.94
C GLY A 112 -16.94 26.54 28.86
N MET A 113 -16.52 27.20 29.93
CA MET A 113 -15.82 26.63 31.09
C MET A 113 -16.62 25.52 31.79
N ALA A 114 -15.92 24.44 32.17
CA ALA A 114 -16.13 23.47 33.27
C ALA A 114 -15.64 22.10 32.75
N GLU A 115 -14.71 21.34 33.32
CA GLU A 115 -14.19 21.21 34.67
C GLU A 115 -12.92 20.35 34.54
N ILE A 116 -11.80 20.77 35.13
CA ILE A 116 -10.52 20.07 35.05
C ILE A 116 -10.51 18.97 36.12
N ALA A 117 -10.78 17.72 35.74
CA ALA A 117 -10.52 16.57 36.58
C ALA A 117 -9.09 16.05 36.33
N HIS A 118 -8.22 16.40 37.26
CA HIS A 118 -6.84 15.97 37.39
C HIS A 118 -6.76 14.45 37.67
N PHE A 119 -6.19 13.66 36.76
CA PHE A 119 -5.83 12.26 37.05
C PHE A 119 -4.31 12.14 37.21
N PRO A 120 -3.80 11.87 38.43
CA PRO A 120 -2.36 11.79 38.66
C PRO A 120 -1.80 10.44 38.20
N LEU A 121 -0.72 10.52 37.40
CA LEU A 121 0.14 9.40 37.06
C LEU A 121 0.86 8.90 38.32
N ALA A 122 0.48 7.72 38.82
CA ALA A 122 1.22 7.03 39.85
C ALA A 122 2.46 6.33 39.25
N LYS A 123 3.64 6.74 39.71
CA LYS A 123 4.89 5.99 39.59
C LYS A 123 4.93 4.84 40.61
N ALA A 124 5.75 3.84 40.26
CA ALA A 124 6.47 2.87 41.09
C ALA A 124 5.75 1.57 41.49
N SER A 125 6.24 0.45 40.96
CA SER A 125 7.20 -0.42 41.67
C SER A 125 8.03 -1.21 40.66
#